data_AF-A0A5K1BYB2-F1
#
_entry.id   AF-A0A5K1BYB2-F1
#
_cell.length_a   1.000
_cell.length_b   1.000
_cell.length_c   1.000
_cell.angle_alpha   90.00
_cell.angle_beta   90.00
_cell.angle_gamma   90.00
#
_symmetry.space_group_name_H-M   'P 1'
#
loop_
_entity.id
_entity.type
_entity.pdbx_description
1 polymer ?
#
loop_
_entity_poly.entity_id
_entity_poly.type
_entity_poly.pdbx_seq_one_letter_code
_entity_poly.pdbx_strand_id
1 'polypeptide(L)' 'VNLLFATNVAEEGLDIQTCCLIIRFDLPSTVASYIQSRGRARMQESEYLLLVE' A
#
# COMPACT_ATOMS: atom_id res chain seq x y z
N VAL A 1 -14.40 7.37 7.78
CA VAL A 1 -12.97 7.69 8.01
C VAL A 1 -12.21 7.15 6.82
N ASN A 2 -11.33 7.95 6.19
CA ASN A 2 -10.70 7.63 4.90
C ASN A 2 -9.17 7.45 5.03
N LEU A 3 -8.72 6.95 6.18
CA LEU A 3 -7.31 6.73 6.50
C LEU A 3 -7.19 5.39 7.25
N LEU A 4 -6.24 4.57 6.82
CA LEU A 4 -5.94 3.27 7.44
C LEU A 4 -4.45 3.23 7.80
N PHE A 5 -4.16 2.88 9.05
CA PHE A 5 -2.83 2.48 9.49
C PHE A 5 -2.85 0.97 9.66
N ALA A 6 -1.90 0.29 9.02
CA ALA A 6 -1.82 -1.16 9.11
C ALA A 6 -0.37 -1.66 9.00
N THR A 7 -0.15 -2.87 9.50
CA THR A 7 1.08 -3.63 9.29
C THR A 7 0.99 -4.43 7.98
N ASN A 8 2.05 -5.17 7.66
CA ASN A 8 2.10 -6.07 6.50
C ASN A 8 0.93 -7.08 6.42
N VAL A 9 0.24 -7.35 7.53
CA VAL A 9 -0.98 -8.19 7.56
C VAL A 9 -2.09 -7.64 6.66
N ALA A 10 -2.11 -6.33 6.40
CA ALA A 10 -3.10 -5.70 5.54
C ALA A 10 -2.83 -5.87 4.03
N GLU A 11 -1.67 -6.40 3.64
CA GLU A 11 -1.31 -6.52 2.24
C GLU A 11 -2.03 -7.68 1.54
N GLU A 12 -2.39 -8.72 2.29
CA GLU A 12 -3.01 -9.93 1.78
C GLU A 12 -4.18 -10.37 2.67
N GLY A 13 -5.25 -10.89 2.06
CA GLY A 13 -6.42 -11.40 2.79
C GLY A 13 -7.42 -10.36 3.29
N LEU A 14 -7.09 -9.06 3.22
CA LEU A 14 -8.00 -7.95 3.53
C LEU A 14 -8.49 -7.26 2.25
N ASP A 15 -9.82 -7.05 2.15
CA ASP A 15 -10.44 -6.33 1.05
C ASP A 15 -10.30 -4.81 1.24
N ILE A 16 -9.13 -4.28 0.87
CA ILE A 16 -8.83 -2.84 0.94
C ILE A 16 -9.24 -2.18 -0.38
N GLN A 17 -10.09 -1.15 -0.26
CA GLN A 17 -10.49 -0.33 -1.40
C GLN A 17 -9.29 0.38 -2.05
N THR A 18 -9.50 0.90 -3.26
CA THR A 18 -8.46 1.70 -3.93
C THR A 18 -8.20 3.00 -3.16
N CYS A 19 -6.93 3.34 -2.99
CA CYS A 19 -6.47 4.53 -2.28
C CYS A 19 -5.83 5.53 -3.26
N CYS A 20 -5.98 6.81 -2.98
CA CYS A 20 -5.25 7.86 -3.70
C CYS A 20 -3.78 7.97 -3.26
N LEU A 21 -3.44 7.50 -2.06
CA LEU A 21 -2.10 7.58 -1.49
C LEU A 21 -1.80 6.30 -0.71
N ILE A 22 -0.67 5.68 -1.02
CA ILE A 22 -0.09 4.58 -0.25
C ILE A 22 1.30 5.01 0.23
N ILE A 23 1.53 4.91 1.53
CA ILE A 23 2.83 5.21 2.15
C ILE A 23 3.32 3.92 2.82
N ARG A 24 4.49 3.44 2.40
CA ARG A 24 5.20 2.38 3.10
C ARG A 24 6.35 2.96 3.89
N PHE A 25 6.43 2.61 5.17
CA PHE A 25 7.53 3.01 6.06
C PHE A 25 8.79 2.15 5.87
N ASP A 26 8.64 0.99 5.23
CA ASP A 26 9.73 0.05 4.96
C ASP A 26 9.63 -0.49 3.53
N LEU A 27 10.76 -0.94 3.01
CA LEU A 27 10.81 -1.68 1.74
C LEU A 27 9.91 -2.92 1.81
N PRO A 28 9.18 -3.24 0.72
CA PRO A 28 8.40 -4.46 0.65
C PRO A 28 9.33 -5.68 0.77
N SER A 29 9.01 -6.60 1.69
CA SER A 29 9.84 -7.78 1.97
C SER A 29 9.78 -8.84 0.88
N THR A 30 8.74 -8.80 0.03
CA THR A 30 8.55 -9.71 -1.10
C THR A 30 8.02 -8.97 -2.32
N VAL A 31 8.19 -9.56 -3.50
CA VAL A 31 7.59 -9.05 -4.74
C VAL A 31 6.05 -9.02 -4.65
N ALA A 32 5.45 -10.00 -3.98
CA ALA A 32 4.00 -10.05 -3.79
C ALA A 32 3.51 -8.86 -2.95
N SER A 33 4.20 -8.57 -1.84
CA SER A 33 3.95 -7.39 -0.99
C SER A 33 3.99 -6.09 -1.78
N TYR A 34 5.00 -5.93 -2.64
CA TYR A 34 5.11 -4.78 -3.53
C TYR A 34 3.92 -4.67 -4.50
N ILE A 35 3.61 -5.75 -5.22
CA ILE A 35 2.52 -5.77 -6.21
C ILE A 35 1.17 -5.50 -5.55
N GLN A 36 0.88 -6.15 -4.42
CA GLN A 36 -0.40 -6.00 -3.73
C GLN A 36 -0.59 -4.60 -3.15
N SER A 37 0.43 -4.07 -2.46
CA SER A 37 0.37 -2.71 -1.91
C SER A 37 0.28 -1.65 -3.01
N ARG A 38 1.04 -1.80 -4.11
CA ARG A 38 0.95 -0.91 -5.27
C ARG A 38 -0.39 -1.00 -5.99
N GLY A 39 -0.98 -2.20 -6.04
CA GLY A 39 -2.31 -2.43 -6.63
C GLY A 39 -3.43 -1.64 -5.94
N ARG A 40 -3.22 -1.19 -4.69
CA ARG A 40 -4.15 -0.30 -3.99
C ARG A 40 -4.05 1.16 -4.46
N ALA A 41 -2.92 1.61 -5.02
CA ALA A 41 -2.75 2.91 -5.67
C ALA A 41 -2.86 2.77 -7.20
N ARG A 42 -4.07 2.46 -7.70
CA ARG A 42 -4.34 2.23 -9.14
C ARG A 42 -5.18 3.32 -9.82
N MET A 43 -5.66 4.31 -9.06
CA MET A 43 -6.39 5.44 -9.63
C MET A 43 -5.44 6.37 -10.39
N GLN A 44 -5.97 7.07 -11.39
CA GLN A 44 -5.23 8.15 -12.03
C GLN A 44 -4.79 9.16 -10.97
N GLU A 45 -3.53 9.60 -11.03
CA GLU A 45 -2.90 10.50 -10.03
C GLU A 45 -2.74 9.91 -8.62
N SER A 46 -2.93 8.61 -8.43
CA SER A 46 -2.58 7.99 -7.14
C SER A 46 -1.07 7.88 -6.95
N GLU A 47 -0.63 8.07 -5.71
CA GLU A 47 0.77 8.05 -5.33
C GLU A 47 1.12 6.81 -4.51
N TYR A 48 2.31 6.27 -4.78
CA TYR A 48 2.90 5.18 -4.02
C TYR A 48 4.28 5.62 -3.55
N LEU A 49 4.40 5.89 -2.25
CA LEU A 49 5.60 6.42 -1.62
C LEU A 49 6.27 5.35 -0.76
N LEU A 50 7.58 5.23 -0.93
CA LEU A 50 8.45 4.47 -0.05
C LEU A 50 9.21 5.48 0.82
N LEU A 51 8.96 5.46 2.12
CA LEU A 51 9.83 6.13 3.07
C LEU A 51 10.96 5.15 3.38
N VAL A 52 12.18 5.59 3.10
CA VAL A 52 13.42 4.87 3.37
C VAL A 52 14.33 5.82 4.12
N GLU A 53 15.04 5.30 5.12
CA GLU A 53 16.07 6.03 5.87
C GLU A 53 17.32 6.32 5.02
#